data_AF-A0A378X512-F1
#
_entry.id   AF-A0A378X512-F1
#
_cell.length_a   1.000
_cell.length_b   1.000
_cell.length_c   1.000
_cell.angle_alpha   90.00
_cell.angle_beta   90.00
_cell.angle_gamma   90.00
#
_symmetry.space_group_name_H-M   'P 1'
#
loop_
_entity.id
_entity.type
_entity.pdbx_description
1 polymer ?
#
loop_
_entity_poly.entity_id
_entity_poly.type
_entity_poly.pdbx_seq_one_letter_code
_entity_poly.pdbx_strand_id
1 'polypeptide(L)'
;MNPLRPAILAAAGSLRMKRAITGFPVTAEVVHRFVAGETRTDLAPVVAALLDSGRMVSVDFLGEYTTERSMADDAVAEYLALIDDLARWNLLARWNRSWSVQSVAPVEVSVKLSALGQSLGLDGPEIATANLHTLCERAQQAGVWITVDAEDHTTTETTESTVHMVRADYPWLAVATQTYLRRAEDRCRIAAAEGARIRLCKGAYREPEYVAYQRTADVDESYLRCLELLMAGSGYPMVATHDPVMITAAHDMAGRNGRAPGDFEFQMLYGIRSEEQRRLAEDGHAVRVYIPYGNQWYGYLMRRLAERPANLGFFLRALAER
;
A
#
# COMPACT_ATOMS: atom_id res chain seq x y z
N MET A 1 17.66 8.45 -14.87
CA MET A 1 16.29 8.13 -15.35
C MET A 1 16.36 6.92 -16.28
N ASN A 2 15.49 5.92 -16.09
CA ASN A 2 15.40 4.76 -16.98
C ASN A 2 14.79 5.19 -18.34
N PRO A 3 15.50 5.09 -19.47
CA PRO A 3 15.01 5.52 -20.78
C PRO A 3 13.79 4.72 -21.26
N LEU A 4 13.55 3.54 -20.68
CA LEU A 4 12.42 2.67 -21.03
C LEU A 4 11.13 2.98 -20.26
N ARG A 5 11.20 3.78 -19.18
CA ARG A 5 10.05 4.10 -18.31
C ARG A 5 8.85 4.66 -19.09
N PRO A 6 9.01 5.60 -20.04
CA PRO A 6 7.87 6.13 -20.81
C PRO A 6 7.19 5.08 -21.70
N ALA A 7 7.98 4.18 -22.30
CA ALA A 7 7.47 3.12 -23.17
C ALA A 7 6.71 2.04 -22.38
N ILE A 8 7.19 1.70 -21.17
CA ILE A 8 6.53 0.73 -20.28
C ILE A 8 5.20 1.30 -19.76
N LEU A 9 5.17 2.58 -19.37
CA LEU A 9 3.94 3.23 -18.93
C LEU A 9 2.91 3.36 -20.07
N ALA A 10 3.35 3.62 -21.30
CA ALA A 10 2.46 3.61 -22.47
C ALA A 10 1.89 2.20 -22.76
N ALA A 11 2.68 1.14 -22.55
CA ALA A 11 2.23 -0.24 -22.69
C ALA A 11 1.25 -0.69 -21.59
N ALA A 12 1.23 -0.01 -20.43
CA ALA A 12 0.30 -0.28 -19.32
C ALA A 12 -1.17 -0.05 -19.70
N GLY A 13 -1.46 0.83 -20.67
CA GLY A 13 -2.81 1.09 -21.17
C GLY A 13 -3.28 0.17 -22.31
N SER A 14 -2.45 -0.77 -22.78
CA SER A 14 -2.75 -1.58 -23.97
C SER A 14 -3.43 -2.91 -23.66
N LEU A 15 -4.72 -3.03 -23.99
CA LEU A 15 -5.50 -4.28 -23.87
C LEU A 15 -4.95 -5.42 -24.76
N ARG A 16 -4.32 -5.09 -25.90
CA ARG A 16 -3.69 -6.10 -26.77
C ARG A 16 -2.43 -6.68 -26.12
N MET A 17 -1.66 -5.84 -25.44
CA MET A 17 -0.47 -6.27 -24.72
C MET A 17 -0.85 -7.06 -23.46
N LYS A 18 -1.93 -6.67 -22.75
CA LYS A 18 -2.53 -7.47 -21.66
C LYS A 18 -2.82 -8.89 -22.14
N ARG A 19 -3.60 -9.06 -23.23
CA ARG A 19 -3.95 -10.37 -23.79
C ARG A 19 -2.74 -11.20 -24.22
N ALA A 20 -1.73 -10.56 -24.81
CA ALA A 20 -0.50 -11.24 -25.18
C ALA A 20 0.25 -11.75 -23.94
N ILE A 21 0.35 -10.96 -22.87
CA ILE A 21 1.04 -11.35 -21.63
C ILE A 21 0.25 -12.38 -20.82
N THR A 22 -1.09 -12.35 -20.82
CA THR A 22 -1.91 -13.34 -20.10
C THR A 22 -2.03 -14.68 -20.83
N GLY A 23 -1.76 -14.71 -22.13
CA GLY A 23 -1.92 -15.91 -22.97
C GLY A 23 -0.82 -16.97 -22.81
N PHE A 24 0.25 -16.69 -22.05
CA PHE A 24 1.39 -17.59 -21.90
C PHE A 24 1.57 -18.05 -20.43
N PRO A 25 1.85 -19.34 -20.17
CA PRO A 25 2.02 -19.87 -18.82
C PRO A 25 3.20 -19.26 -18.04
N VAL A 26 4.31 -18.99 -18.74
CA VAL A 26 5.55 -18.46 -18.13
C VAL A 26 5.37 -17.04 -17.61
N THR A 27 4.60 -16.21 -18.31
CA THR A 27 4.29 -14.84 -17.87
C THR A 27 3.27 -14.83 -16.73
N ALA A 28 2.32 -15.78 -16.69
CA ALA A 28 1.40 -15.93 -15.57
C ALA A 28 2.16 -16.23 -14.26
N GLU A 29 3.17 -17.09 -14.29
CA GLU A 29 4.00 -17.41 -13.11
C GLU A 29 4.75 -16.18 -12.56
N VAL A 30 5.23 -15.29 -13.45
CA VAL A 30 5.86 -14.02 -13.06
C VAL A 30 4.84 -13.04 -12.49
N VAL A 31 3.59 -13.05 -12.97
CA VAL A 31 2.50 -12.23 -12.43
C VAL A 31 2.10 -12.69 -11.03
N HIS A 32 1.95 -14.01 -10.82
CA HIS A 32 1.61 -14.61 -9.53
C HIS A 32 2.67 -14.34 -8.44
N ARG A 33 3.90 -14.02 -8.83
CA ARG A 33 4.94 -13.59 -7.90
C ARG A 33 4.62 -12.24 -7.23
N PHE A 34 3.89 -11.36 -7.90
CA PHE A 34 3.63 -9.99 -7.42
C PHE A 34 2.15 -9.72 -7.11
N VAL A 35 1.26 -10.63 -7.49
CA VAL A 35 -0.20 -10.54 -7.31
C VAL A 35 -0.69 -11.87 -6.79
N ALA A 36 -1.49 -11.86 -5.72
CA ALA A 36 -1.95 -13.11 -5.09
C ALA A 36 -2.87 -13.94 -5.99
N GLY A 37 -3.60 -13.28 -6.89
CA GLY A 37 -4.49 -13.90 -7.86
C GLY A 37 -5.60 -12.95 -8.27
N GLU A 38 -6.64 -13.50 -8.88
CA GLU A 38 -7.77 -12.73 -9.42
C GLU A 38 -8.97 -12.72 -8.46
N THR A 39 -9.04 -13.68 -7.53
CA THR A 39 -10.17 -13.85 -6.62
C THR A 39 -9.74 -13.85 -5.15
N ARG A 40 -10.70 -13.64 -4.24
CA ARG A 40 -10.47 -13.81 -2.80
C ARG A 40 -10.11 -15.26 -2.43
N THR A 41 -10.50 -16.24 -3.24
CA THR A 41 -10.09 -17.65 -3.06
C THR A 41 -8.60 -17.83 -3.30
N ASP A 42 -8.03 -17.16 -4.30
CA ASP A 42 -6.59 -17.18 -4.58
C ASP A 42 -5.79 -16.46 -3.49
N LEU A 43 -6.38 -15.42 -2.91
CA LEU A 43 -5.78 -14.63 -1.83
C LEU A 43 -5.65 -15.42 -0.51
N ALA A 44 -6.62 -16.27 -0.19
CA ALA A 44 -6.68 -17.00 1.07
C ALA A 44 -5.37 -17.76 1.46
N PRO A 45 -4.78 -18.61 0.59
CA PRO A 45 -3.55 -19.31 0.93
C PRO A 45 -2.35 -18.36 1.10
N VAL A 46 -2.30 -17.25 0.36
CA VAL A 46 -1.23 -16.25 0.48
C VAL A 46 -1.29 -15.54 1.83
N VAL A 47 -2.49 -15.09 2.24
CA VAL A 47 -2.70 -14.45 3.54
C VAL A 47 -2.36 -15.41 4.67
N ALA A 48 -2.86 -16.65 4.63
CA ALA A 48 -2.58 -17.65 5.64
C ALA A 48 -1.07 -17.91 5.80
N ALA A 49 -0.35 -18.10 4.69
CA ALA A 49 1.10 -18.35 4.72
C ALA A 49 1.90 -17.16 5.28
N LEU A 50 1.48 -15.92 5.00
CA LEU A 50 2.12 -14.72 5.54
C LEU A 50 1.87 -14.59 7.06
N LEU A 51 0.62 -14.73 7.49
CA LEU A 51 0.27 -14.66 8.91
C LEU A 51 0.94 -15.79 9.71
N ASP A 52 0.94 -17.03 9.23
CA ASP A 52 1.59 -18.16 9.92
C ASP A 52 3.11 -18.00 10.08
N SER A 53 3.72 -17.17 9.23
CA SER A 53 5.17 -16.96 9.20
C SER A 53 5.66 -15.75 9.98
N GLY A 54 4.81 -15.07 10.75
CA GLY A 54 5.26 -13.87 11.43
C GLY A 54 5.21 -12.60 10.55
N ARG A 55 4.40 -12.53 9.49
CA ARG A 55 4.20 -11.29 8.71
C ARG A 55 2.73 -10.86 8.63
N MET A 56 2.44 -9.61 8.97
CA MET A 56 1.12 -8.98 8.84
C MET A 56 0.79 -8.73 7.37
N VAL A 57 -0.46 -8.41 7.06
CA VAL A 57 -0.91 -8.17 5.68
C VAL A 57 -1.66 -6.85 5.53
N SER A 58 -1.53 -6.25 4.35
CA SER A 58 -2.38 -5.18 3.83
C SER A 58 -2.85 -5.59 2.45
N VAL A 59 -4.16 -5.76 2.23
CA VAL A 59 -4.69 -6.25 0.96
C VAL A 59 -5.31 -5.11 0.14
N ASP A 60 -4.91 -5.02 -1.13
CA ASP A 60 -5.43 -4.05 -2.11
C ASP A 60 -6.26 -4.78 -3.17
N PHE A 61 -7.53 -4.40 -3.30
CA PHE A 61 -8.39 -4.88 -4.38
C PHE A 61 -8.19 -4.04 -5.63
N LEU A 62 -7.68 -4.66 -6.69
CA LEU A 62 -7.44 -4.04 -7.98
C LEU A 62 -8.74 -3.97 -8.80
N GLY A 63 -9.62 -3.07 -8.38
CA GLY A 63 -10.87 -2.69 -9.05
C GLY A 63 -10.95 -1.18 -9.35
N GLU A 64 -9.84 -0.59 -9.79
CA GLU A 64 -9.72 0.86 -10.03
C GLU A 64 -10.59 1.33 -11.24
N TYR A 65 -10.74 2.66 -11.42
CA TYR A 65 -11.49 3.35 -12.49
C TYR A 65 -13.01 3.42 -12.36
N THR A 66 -13.51 3.63 -11.15
CA THR A 66 -14.92 3.98 -10.90
C THR A 66 -15.31 5.26 -11.65
N THR A 67 -16.18 5.10 -12.66
CA THR A 67 -16.72 6.21 -13.47
C THR A 67 -18.23 6.36 -13.32
N GLU A 68 -18.88 5.36 -12.71
CA GLU A 68 -20.31 5.32 -12.45
C GLU A 68 -20.57 4.92 -10.99
N ARG A 69 -21.72 5.33 -10.45
CA ARG A 69 -22.10 5.04 -9.07
C ARG A 69 -22.18 3.53 -8.77
N SER A 70 -22.72 2.75 -9.71
CA SER A 70 -22.80 1.28 -9.60
C SER A 70 -21.43 0.63 -9.38
N MET A 71 -20.38 1.13 -10.05
CA MET A 71 -19.02 0.62 -9.87
C MET A 71 -18.48 0.92 -8.47
N ALA A 72 -18.84 2.07 -7.89
CA ALA A 72 -18.48 2.39 -6.51
C ALA A 72 -19.19 1.45 -5.54
N ASP A 73 -20.47 1.19 -5.76
CA ASP A 73 -21.27 0.28 -4.93
C ASP A 73 -20.71 -1.16 -4.99
N ASP A 74 -20.31 -1.64 -6.18
CA ASP A 74 -19.65 -2.94 -6.36
C ASP A 74 -18.29 -2.99 -5.64
N ALA A 75 -17.49 -1.93 -5.73
CA ALA A 75 -16.21 -1.85 -5.03
C ALA A 75 -16.40 -1.87 -3.50
N VAL A 76 -17.38 -1.15 -2.97
CA VAL A 76 -17.73 -1.17 -1.55
C VAL A 76 -18.16 -2.58 -1.12
N ALA A 77 -19.01 -3.25 -1.90
CA ALA A 77 -19.43 -4.61 -1.61
C ALA A 77 -18.24 -5.59 -1.58
N GLU A 78 -17.30 -5.46 -2.51
CA GLU A 78 -16.07 -6.25 -2.53
C GLU A 78 -15.20 -5.98 -1.30
N TYR A 79 -15.00 -4.72 -0.91
CA TYR A 79 -14.23 -4.37 0.29
C TYR A 79 -14.88 -4.87 1.57
N LEU A 80 -16.22 -4.81 1.70
CA LEU A 80 -16.93 -5.38 2.85
C LEU A 80 -16.73 -6.89 2.95
N ALA A 81 -16.83 -7.61 1.82
CA ALA A 81 -16.58 -9.04 1.79
C ALA A 81 -15.10 -9.38 2.09
N LEU A 82 -14.16 -8.57 1.60
CA LEU A 82 -12.73 -8.72 1.90
C LEU A 82 -12.44 -8.51 3.40
N ILE A 83 -13.05 -7.50 4.03
CA ILE A 83 -12.91 -7.26 5.47
C ILE A 83 -13.35 -8.50 6.26
N ASP A 84 -14.47 -9.09 5.89
CA ASP A 84 -15.00 -10.30 6.53
C ASP A 84 -14.09 -11.51 6.35
N ASP A 85 -13.56 -11.69 5.14
CA ASP A 85 -12.61 -12.75 4.82
C ASP A 85 -11.30 -12.60 5.61
N LEU A 86 -10.75 -11.38 5.67
CA LEU A 86 -9.53 -11.09 6.44
C LEU A 86 -9.71 -11.34 7.94
N ALA A 87 -10.84 -10.90 8.51
CA ALA A 87 -11.14 -11.16 9.91
C ALA A 87 -11.22 -12.66 10.21
N ARG A 88 -11.89 -13.42 9.34
CA ARG A 88 -11.98 -14.89 9.45
C ARG A 88 -10.62 -15.57 9.33
N TRP A 89 -9.80 -15.18 8.35
CA TRP A 89 -8.47 -15.78 8.18
C TRP A 89 -7.53 -15.44 9.33
N ASN A 90 -7.62 -14.23 9.87
CA ASN A 90 -6.87 -13.83 11.06
C ASN A 90 -7.19 -14.70 12.28
N LEU A 91 -8.47 -15.05 12.49
CA LEU A 91 -8.88 -15.94 13.58
C LEU A 91 -8.32 -17.37 13.45
N LEU A 92 -8.04 -17.81 12.22
CA LEU A 92 -7.53 -19.15 11.92
C LEU A 92 -5.99 -19.21 11.91
N ALA A 93 -5.32 -18.06 11.77
CA ALA A 93 -3.87 -18.01 11.66
C ALA A 93 -3.19 -18.47 12.96
N ARG A 94 -2.08 -19.20 12.81
CA ARG A 94 -1.31 -19.80 13.91
C ARG A 94 -0.19 -18.88 14.38
N TRP A 95 -0.39 -17.56 14.30
CA TRP A 95 0.60 -16.61 14.77
C TRP A 95 0.72 -16.64 16.31
N ASN A 96 1.95 -16.63 16.81
CA ASN A 96 2.24 -16.56 18.24
C ASN A 96 1.82 -15.21 18.85
N ARG A 97 0.63 -15.16 19.47
CA ARG A 97 0.09 -13.99 20.19
C ARG A 97 0.93 -13.55 21.41
N SER A 98 2.05 -14.24 21.70
CA SER A 98 3.05 -13.83 22.68
C SER A 98 3.86 -12.62 22.25
N TRP A 99 3.70 -12.14 21.01
CA TRP A 99 4.15 -10.82 20.60
C TRP A 99 3.38 -9.75 21.39
N SER A 100 4.10 -8.94 22.16
CA SER A 100 3.62 -7.83 23.00
C SER A 100 2.99 -6.67 22.20
N VAL A 101 2.73 -6.85 20.91
CA VAL A 101 2.12 -5.85 20.04
C VAL A 101 0.60 -6.04 20.06
N GLN A 102 0.00 -6.00 21.25
CA GLN A 102 -1.46 -6.09 21.43
C GLN A 102 -2.22 -4.91 20.77
N SER A 103 -1.51 -3.89 20.29
CA SER A 103 -2.06 -2.66 19.72
C SER A 103 -2.10 -2.60 18.19
N VAL A 104 -1.52 -3.56 17.46
CA VAL A 104 -1.43 -3.51 15.98
C VAL A 104 -2.29 -4.59 15.34
N ALA A 105 -3.23 -4.20 14.47
CA ALA A 105 -4.06 -5.18 13.77
C ALA A 105 -3.23 -5.92 12.70
N PRO A 106 -3.19 -7.27 12.73
CA PRO A 106 -2.37 -8.05 11.81
C PRO A 106 -2.91 -8.06 10.37
N VAL A 107 -4.18 -7.70 10.18
CA VAL A 107 -4.84 -7.62 8.88
C VAL A 107 -5.32 -6.20 8.61
N GLU A 108 -5.10 -5.75 7.38
CA GLU A 108 -5.45 -4.42 6.90
C GLU A 108 -5.96 -4.49 5.47
N VAL A 109 -6.87 -3.57 5.11
CA VAL A 109 -7.25 -3.27 3.74
C VAL A 109 -6.59 -1.96 3.32
N SER A 110 -6.00 -1.94 2.12
CA SER A 110 -5.62 -0.71 1.43
C SER A 110 -6.71 -0.34 0.43
N VAL A 111 -7.18 0.90 0.49
CA VAL A 111 -8.28 1.38 -0.35
C VAL A 111 -7.93 2.69 -1.02
N LYS A 112 -8.42 2.90 -2.24
CA LYS A 112 -8.28 4.16 -2.99
C LYS A 112 -9.62 4.87 -3.02
N LEU A 113 -9.64 6.19 -2.77
CA LEU A 113 -10.89 6.93 -2.74
C LEU A 113 -11.51 7.05 -4.12
N SER A 114 -10.71 7.02 -5.19
CA SER A 114 -11.23 6.92 -6.56
C SER A 114 -12.14 5.68 -6.72
N ALA A 115 -11.76 4.52 -6.17
CA ALA A 115 -12.59 3.32 -6.21
C ALA A 115 -13.92 3.50 -5.45
N LEU A 116 -13.92 4.31 -4.39
CA LEU A 116 -15.10 4.62 -3.58
C LEU A 116 -15.97 5.74 -4.17
N GLY A 117 -15.63 6.26 -5.35
CA GLY A 117 -16.44 7.25 -6.07
C GLY A 117 -16.00 8.70 -5.93
N GLN A 118 -14.78 8.97 -5.45
CA GLN A 118 -14.24 10.34 -5.30
C GLN A 118 -14.35 11.19 -6.57
N SER A 119 -14.29 10.55 -7.74
CA SER A 119 -14.33 11.24 -9.05
C SER A 119 -15.72 11.28 -9.70
N LEU A 120 -16.81 10.91 -8.99
CA LEU A 120 -18.18 10.89 -9.51
C LEU A 120 -18.83 12.28 -9.55
N GLY A 121 -18.21 13.22 -10.27
CA GLY A 121 -18.72 14.58 -10.43
C GLY A 121 -18.64 15.41 -9.15
N LEU A 122 -19.58 16.35 -8.98
CA LEU A 122 -19.59 17.28 -7.85
C LEU A 122 -19.80 16.58 -6.50
N ASP A 123 -20.64 15.54 -6.47
CA ASP A 123 -20.98 14.80 -5.26
C ASP A 123 -19.93 13.71 -4.91
N GLY A 124 -18.92 13.54 -5.76
CA GLY A 124 -17.91 12.48 -5.65
C GLY A 124 -17.19 12.42 -4.28
N PRO A 125 -16.65 13.54 -3.76
CA PRO A 125 -16.02 13.57 -2.45
C PRO A 125 -16.94 13.14 -1.30
N GLU A 126 -18.22 13.53 -1.34
CA GLU A 126 -19.21 13.19 -0.32
C GLU A 126 -19.58 11.70 -0.40
N ILE A 127 -19.75 11.17 -1.62
CA ILE A 127 -19.97 9.73 -1.87
C ILE A 127 -18.78 8.92 -1.33
N ALA A 128 -17.54 9.29 -1.66
CA ALA A 128 -16.35 8.57 -1.21
C ALA A 128 -16.20 8.61 0.31
N THR A 129 -16.54 9.75 0.94
CA THR A 129 -16.50 9.91 2.39
C THR A 129 -17.53 9.00 3.07
N ALA A 130 -18.78 8.97 2.58
CA ALA A 130 -19.82 8.09 3.10
C ALA A 130 -19.45 6.62 2.95
N ASN A 131 -18.94 6.22 1.78
CA ASN A 131 -18.47 4.86 1.51
C ASN A 131 -17.30 4.48 2.42
N LEU A 132 -16.34 5.38 2.66
CA LEU A 132 -15.23 5.14 3.58
C LEU A 132 -15.74 4.95 5.01
N HIS A 133 -16.72 5.74 5.47
CA HIS A 133 -17.36 5.53 6.77
C HIS A 133 -17.98 4.13 6.88
N THR A 134 -18.70 3.67 5.86
CA THR A 134 -19.28 2.32 5.83
C THR A 134 -18.20 1.24 5.96
N LEU A 135 -17.08 1.38 5.24
CA LEU A 135 -15.97 0.43 5.34
C LEU A 135 -15.31 0.48 6.73
N CYS A 136 -15.09 1.67 7.29
CA CYS A 136 -14.51 1.84 8.62
C CYS A 136 -15.39 1.25 9.72
N GLU A 137 -16.71 1.42 9.64
CA GLU A 137 -17.67 0.82 10.58
C GLU A 137 -17.51 -0.70 10.60
N ARG A 138 -17.52 -1.32 9.41
CA ARG A 138 -17.38 -2.77 9.30
C ARG A 138 -16.00 -3.25 9.77
N ALA A 139 -14.95 -2.55 9.38
CA ALA A 139 -13.58 -2.88 9.75
C ALA A 139 -13.36 -2.81 11.27
N GLN A 140 -13.93 -1.81 11.95
CA GLN A 140 -13.89 -1.69 13.40
C GLN A 140 -14.58 -2.87 14.09
N GLN A 141 -15.76 -3.28 13.61
CA GLN A 141 -16.48 -4.45 14.15
C GLN A 141 -15.69 -5.76 13.95
N ALA A 142 -14.95 -5.84 12.85
CA ALA A 142 -14.21 -7.03 12.44
C ALA A 142 -12.77 -7.10 12.99
N GLY A 143 -12.28 -6.02 13.62
CA GLY A 143 -10.89 -5.92 14.08
C GLY A 143 -9.87 -5.84 12.94
N VAL A 144 -10.27 -5.25 11.80
CA VAL A 144 -9.45 -5.05 10.60
C VAL A 144 -9.09 -3.57 10.50
N TRP A 145 -7.87 -3.26 10.07
CA TRP A 145 -7.49 -1.88 9.79
C TRP A 145 -7.73 -1.48 8.34
N ILE A 146 -7.79 -0.17 8.11
CA ILE A 146 -7.87 0.43 6.78
C ILE A 146 -6.77 1.48 6.67
N THR A 147 -6.07 1.47 5.54
CA THR A 147 -5.22 2.57 5.09
C THR A 147 -5.75 3.09 3.75
N VAL A 148 -5.98 4.40 3.67
CA VAL A 148 -6.30 5.06 2.40
C VAL A 148 -5.00 5.32 1.63
N ASP A 149 -4.87 4.71 0.45
CA ASP A 149 -3.71 4.84 -0.41
C ASP A 149 -3.66 6.22 -1.08
N ALA A 150 -2.44 6.72 -1.26
CA ALA A 150 -2.20 7.96 -1.98
C ALA A 150 -2.28 7.71 -3.49
N GLU A 151 -3.07 8.54 -4.16
CA GLU A 151 -3.19 8.56 -5.61
C GLU A 151 -2.31 9.68 -6.20
N ASP A 152 -2.62 10.21 -7.37
CA ASP A 152 -1.83 11.31 -7.94
C ASP A 152 -2.02 12.64 -7.17
N HIS A 153 -1.16 13.63 -7.46
CA HIS A 153 -1.12 14.89 -6.71
C HIS A 153 -2.43 15.68 -6.74
N THR A 154 -3.31 15.46 -7.72
CA THR A 154 -4.54 16.24 -7.90
C THR A 154 -5.62 15.89 -6.89
N THR A 155 -5.58 14.69 -6.31
CA THR A 155 -6.55 14.21 -5.31
C THR A 155 -6.02 14.26 -3.89
N THR A 156 -4.77 14.70 -3.68
CA THR A 156 -4.09 14.48 -2.40
C THR A 156 -4.67 15.32 -1.27
N GLU A 157 -5.17 16.53 -1.56
CA GLU A 157 -5.82 17.39 -0.56
C GLU A 157 -7.23 16.89 -0.22
N THR A 158 -8.02 16.48 -1.23
CA THR A 158 -9.36 15.93 -1.00
C THR A 158 -9.29 14.63 -0.21
N THR A 159 -8.30 13.79 -0.50
CA THR A 159 -8.07 12.54 0.23
C THR A 159 -7.72 12.78 1.70
N GLU A 160 -6.83 13.72 2.00
CA GLU A 160 -6.52 14.06 3.39
C GLU A 160 -7.71 14.67 4.12
N SER A 161 -8.48 15.53 3.46
CA SER A 161 -9.68 16.12 4.05
C SER A 161 -10.71 15.05 4.40
N THR A 162 -11.00 14.12 3.48
CA THR A 162 -11.88 12.97 3.75
C THR A 162 -11.36 12.13 4.91
N VAL A 163 -10.08 11.75 4.92
CA VAL A 163 -9.52 10.94 6.02
C VAL A 163 -9.57 11.68 7.35
N HIS A 164 -9.25 12.97 7.38
CA HIS A 164 -9.32 13.78 8.59
C HIS A 164 -10.74 13.81 9.18
N MET A 165 -11.76 13.96 8.34
CA MET A 165 -13.17 13.90 8.76
C MET A 165 -13.52 12.53 9.35
N VAL A 166 -13.21 11.44 8.63
CA VAL A 166 -13.57 10.07 9.06
C VAL A 166 -12.80 9.65 10.32
N ARG A 167 -11.57 10.16 10.52
CA ARG A 167 -10.75 9.88 11.71
C ARG A 167 -11.34 10.43 13.01
N ALA A 168 -12.27 11.39 12.95
CA ALA A 168 -12.99 11.84 14.13
C ALA A 168 -13.75 10.69 14.83
N ASP A 169 -14.33 9.79 14.02
CA ASP A 169 -15.04 8.59 14.51
C ASP A 169 -14.13 7.35 14.57
N TYR A 170 -13.12 7.30 13.69
CA TYR A 170 -12.21 6.15 13.57
C TYR A 170 -10.73 6.57 13.67
N PRO A 171 -10.20 6.87 14.88
CA PRO A 171 -8.84 7.40 15.06
C PRO A 171 -7.72 6.51 14.51
N TRP A 172 -7.99 5.20 14.35
CA TRP A 172 -7.07 4.20 13.82
C TRP A 172 -6.96 4.23 12.29
N LEU A 173 -7.85 4.92 11.57
CA LEU A 173 -7.78 5.05 10.11
C LEU A 173 -6.48 5.77 9.71
N ALA A 174 -5.78 5.20 8.73
CA ALA A 174 -4.50 5.73 8.24
C ALA A 174 -4.62 6.29 6.81
N VAL A 175 -3.65 7.11 6.43
CA VAL A 175 -3.46 7.58 5.05
C VAL A 175 -2.01 7.41 4.62
N ALA A 176 -1.79 7.15 3.34
CA ALA A 176 -0.44 7.16 2.77
C ALA A 176 0.01 8.57 2.38
N THR A 177 1.29 8.85 2.55
CA THR A 177 1.97 10.07 2.12
C THR A 177 3.15 9.72 1.22
N GLN A 178 3.31 10.52 0.16
CA GLN A 178 4.34 10.33 -0.85
C GLN A 178 5.45 11.37 -0.67
N THR A 179 6.67 10.93 -0.34
CA THR A 179 7.78 11.83 0.03
C THR A 179 8.40 12.57 -1.14
N TYR A 180 8.11 12.17 -2.38
CA TYR A 180 8.50 12.97 -3.54
C TYR A 180 7.71 14.29 -3.65
N LEU A 181 6.60 14.48 -2.92
CA LEU A 181 5.80 15.71 -2.97
C LEU A 181 6.40 16.74 -2.03
N ARG A 182 6.47 17.99 -2.48
CA ARG A 182 7.08 19.09 -1.73
C ARG A 182 6.40 19.37 -0.38
N ARG A 183 5.13 18.97 -0.22
CA ARG A 183 4.34 19.15 1.01
C ARG A 183 4.32 17.92 1.93
N ALA A 184 5.08 16.87 1.61
CA ALA A 184 5.09 15.63 2.41
C ALA A 184 5.52 15.86 3.87
N GLU A 185 6.51 16.73 4.10
CA GLU A 185 7.01 17.02 5.44
C GLU A 185 5.96 17.70 6.33
N ASP A 186 5.14 18.60 5.78
CA ASP A 186 4.06 19.24 6.53
C ASP A 186 3.01 18.21 6.97
N ARG A 187 2.67 17.27 6.08
CA ARG A 187 1.72 16.18 6.35
C ARG A 187 2.26 15.25 7.43
N CYS A 188 3.54 14.90 7.36
CA CYS A 188 4.22 14.11 8.37
C CYS A 188 4.27 14.82 9.72
N ARG A 189 4.47 16.15 9.75
CA ARG A 189 4.45 16.95 10.97
C ARG A 189 3.07 16.95 11.64
N ILE A 190 2.00 17.07 10.86
CA ILE A 190 0.62 16.98 11.35
C ILE A 190 0.36 15.59 11.93
N ALA A 191 0.67 14.53 11.17
CA ALA A 191 0.48 13.15 11.62
C ALA A 191 1.28 12.83 12.90
N ALA A 192 2.52 13.32 12.98
CA ALA A 192 3.38 13.18 14.15
C ALA A 192 2.82 13.88 15.39
N ALA A 193 2.13 15.01 15.23
CA ALA A 193 1.51 15.77 16.33
C ALA A 193 0.17 15.16 16.77
N GLU A 194 -0.62 14.66 15.82
CA GLU A 194 -1.95 14.09 16.06
C GLU A 194 -1.94 12.63 16.54
N GLY A 195 -0.77 11.98 16.63
CA GLY A 195 -0.69 10.57 16.95
C GLY A 195 -1.25 9.66 15.83
N ALA A 196 -1.24 10.14 14.58
CA ALA A 196 -1.86 9.44 13.46
C ALA A 196 -1.01 8.27 12.95
N ARG A 197 -1.69 7.24 12.43
CA ARG A 197 -1.05 6.21 11.59
C ARG A 197 -0.83 6.77 10.18
N ILE A 198 0.37 6.62 9.65
CA ILE A 198 0.72 7.16 8.33
C ILE A 198 1.70 6.27 7.57
N ARG A 199 1.32 5.93 6.33
CA ARG A 199 2.14 5.13 5.41
C ARG A 199 3.08 6.02 4.63
N LEU A 200 4.38 5.89 4.88
CA LEU A 200 5.41 6.69 4.24
C LEU A 200 6.03 5.95 3.05
N CYS A 201 5.75 6.43 1.83
CA CYS A 201 6.28 5.87 0.59
C CYS A 201 6.97 6.94 -0.26
N LYS A 202 7.84 6.55 -1.22
CA LYS A 202 8.51 7.54 -2.10
C LYS A 202 7.53 8.23 -3.06
N GLY A 203 6.54 7.51 -3.57
CA GLY A 203 5.61 7.98 -4.62
C GLY A 203 5.73 7.14 -5.89
N ALA A 204 4.59 6.91 -6.56
CA ALA A 204 4.48 5.97 -7.69
C ALA A 204 4.02 6.64 -9.00
N TYR A 205 3.52 7.87 -8.95
CA TYR A 205 2.96 8.57 -10.11
C TYR A 205 4.02 9.43 -10.81
N ARG A 206 3.65 9.97 -11.98
CA ARG A 206 4.51 10.87 -12.74
C ARG A 206 4.01 12.29 -12.54
N GLU A 207 4.61 12.96 -11.57
CA GLU A 207 4.18 14.28 -11.15
C GLU A 207 5.03 15.40 -11.76
N PRO A 208 4.43 16.58 -12.00
CA PRO A 208 5.16 17.73 -12.50
C PRO A 208 6.12 18.32 -11.45
N GLU A 209 7.19 18.95 -11.90
CA GLU A 209 8.28 19.45 -11.05
C GLU A 209 7.83 20.48 -10.00
N TYR A 210 6.78 21.24 -10.28
CA TYR A 210 6.28 22.25 -9.35
C TYR A 210 5.65 21.65 -8.08
N VAL A 211 5.17 20.40 -8.12
CA VAL A 211 4.65 19.69 -6.94
C VAL A 211 5.61 18.62 -6.41
N ALA A 212 6.51 18.09 -7.24
CA ALA A 212 7.32 16.93 -6.87
C ALA A 212 8.82 17.08 -7.18
N TYR A 213 9.64 16.59 -6.27
CA TYR A 213 11.07 16.39 -6.48
C TYR A 213 11.32 15.39 -7.61
N GLN A 214 12.21 15.74 -8.54
CA GLN A 214 12.48 14.95 -9.74
C GLN A 214 13.75 14.10 -9.64
N ARG A 215 14.72 14.52 -8.80
CA ARG A 215 15.97 13.78 -8.59
C ARG A 215 15.80 12.78 -7.46
N THR A 216 16.33 11.57 -7.65
CA THR A 216 16.28 10.50 -6.64
C THR A 216 16.86 10.95 -5.30
N ALA A 217 17.99 11.68 -5.31
CA ALA A 217 18.60 12.19 -4.08
C ALA A 217 17.64 13.11 -3.29
N ASP A 218 16.92 14.01 -3.97
CA ASP A 218 15.98 14.93 -3.32
C ASP A 218 14.79 14.17 -2.70
N VAL A 219 14.30 13.12 -3.38
CA VAL A 219 13.23 12.25 -2.87
C VAL A 219 13.70 11.46 -1.65
N ASP A 220 14.93 10.95 -1.69
CA ASP A 220 15.54 10.20 -0.58
C ASP A 220 15.76 11.10 0.63
N GLU A 221 16.27 12.32 0.43
CA GLU A 221 16.41 13.30 1.50
C GLU A 221 15.06 13.70 2.10
N SER A 222 14.03 13.93 1.27
CA SER A 222 12.67 14.20 1.76
C SER A 222 12.09 13.02 2.53
N TYR A 223 12.36 11.78 2.10
CA TYR A 223 11.95 10.58 2.84
C TYR A 223 12.57 10.55 4.24
N LEU A 224 13.88 10.81 4.34
CA LEU A 224 14.58 10.86 5.62
C LEU A 224 14.06 11.97 6.54
N ARG A 225 13.79 13.17 6.01
CA ARG A 225 13.20 14.28 6.79
C ARG A 225 11.80 13.94 7.30
N CYS A 226 10.96 13.34 6.46
CA CYS A 226 9.64 12.88 6.87
C CYS A 226 9.71 11.78 7.94
N LEU A 227 10.60 10.80 7.76
CA LEU A 227 10.79 9.71 8.69
C LEU A 227 11.27 10.20 10.06
N GLU A 228 12.21 11.15 10.10
CA GLU A 228 12.70 11.76 11.36
C GLU A 228 11.55 12.42 12.13
N LEU A 229 10.70 13.21 11.44
CA LEU A 229 9.54 13.85 12.05
C LEU A 229 8.58 12.83 12.68
N LEU A 230 8.30 11.75 11.95
CA LEU A 230 7.38 10.71 12.40
C LEU A 230 7.96 9.90 13.57
N MET A 231 9.24 9.53 13.50
CA MET A 231 9.91 8.77 14.55
C MET A 231 10.02 9.55 15.87
N ALA A 232 10.25 10.87 15.79
CA ALA A 232 10.28 11.76 16.95
C ALA A 232 8.90 12.16 17.50
N GLY A 233 7.82 11.96 16.73
CA GLY A 233 6.45 12.30 17.10
C GLY A 233 5.74 11.27 17.97
N SER A 234 4.44 11.45 18.18
CA SER A 234 3.54 10.46 18.82
C SER A 234 2.83 9.56 17.82
N GLY A 235 2.96 9.84 16.51
CA GLY A 235 2.36 9.05 15.44
C GLY A 235 2.89 7.63 15.36
N TYR A 236 2.24 6.84 14.50
CA TYR A 236 2.61 5.46 14.17
C TYR A 236 3.14 5.41 12.72
N PRO A 237 4.47 5.40 12.53
CA PRO A 237 5.08 5.38 11.21
C PRO A 237 4.95 3.99 10.57
N MET A 238 4.41 3.92 9.35
CA MET A 238 4.43 2.73 8.52
C MET A 238 5.44 2.95 7.39
N VAL A 239 6.66 2.43 7.58
CA VAL A 239 7.83 2.64 6.72
C VAL A 239 7.72 1.78 5.47
N ALA A 240 7.03 2.29 4.44
CA ALA A 240 6.75 1.57 3.20
C ALA A 240 7.89 1.73 2.18
N THR A 241 8.90 0.87 2.29
CA THR A 241 10.08 0.91 1.41
C THR A 241 10.77 -0.45 1.31
N HIS A 242 11.42 -0.69 0.18
CA HIS A 242 12.35 -1.82 -0.01
C HIS A 242 13.80 -1.37 -0.07
N ASP A 243 14.07 -0.09 0.19
CA ASP A 243 15.39 0.51 0.11
C ASP A 243 16.19 0.19 1.39
N PRO A 244 17.32 -0.54 1.32
CA PRO A 244 18.10 -0.89 2.50
C PRO A 244 18.63 0.34 3.26
N VAL A 245 18.88 1.46 2.57
CA VAL A 245 19.32 2.70 3.22
C VAL A 245 18.21 3.25 4.11
N MET A 246 16.97 3.27 3.60
CA MET A 246 15.82 3.77 4.36
C MET A 246 15.43 2.84 5.51
N ILE A 247 15.56 1.52 5.32
CA ILE A 247 15.34 0.52 6.38
C ILE A 247 16.36 0.73 7.51
N THR A 248 17.64 0.89 7.18
CA THR A 248 18.70 1.15 8.17
C THR A 248 18.44 2.46 8.92
N ALA A 249 18.11 3.54 8.19
CA ALA A 249 17.78 4.82 8.81
C ALA A 249 16.57 4.72 9.76
N ALA A 250 15.53 3.95 9.42
CA ALA A 250 14.40 3.72 10.30
C ALA A 250 14.79 3.02 11.60
N HIS A 251 15.68 2.02 11.57
CA HIS A 251 16.20 1.39 12.79
C HIS A 251 16.96 2.39 13.67
N ASP A 252 17.87 3.16 13.07
CA ASP A 252 18.67 4.15 13.80
C ASP A 252 17.79 5.23 14.43
N MET A 253 16.82 5.76 13.67
CA MET A 253 15.85 6.76 14.15
C MET A 253 14.93 6.19 15.23
N ALA A 254 14.48 4.94 15.11
CA ALA A 254 13.68 4.27 16.13
C ALA A 254 14.45 4.15 17.45
N GLY A 255 15.71 3.70 17.41
CA GLY A 255 16.57 3.58 18.59
C GLY A 255 16.82 4.92 19.28
N ARG A 256 17.12 5.99 18.51
CA ARG A 256 17.35 7.34 19.05
C ARG A 256 16.10 7.95 19.71
N ASN A 257 14.92 7.62 19.20
CA ASN A 257 13.65 8.14 19.71
C ASN A 257 12.94 7.18 20.68
N GLY A 258 13.62 6.10 21.11
CA GLY A 258 13.08 5.16 22.10
C GLY A 258 11.86 4.37 21.63
N ARG A 259 11.68 4.18 20.32
CA ARG A 259 10.57 3.42 19.74
C ARG A 259 10.78 1.92 19.97
N ALA A 260 9.80 1.28 20.61
CA ALA A 260 9.79 -0.16 20.83
C ALA A 260 9.26 -0.92 19.59
N PRO A 261 9.52 -2.23 19.49
CA PRO A 261 8.83 -3.08 18.54
C PRO A 261 7.31 -2.91 18.64
N GLY A 262 6.66 -2.56 17.53
CA GLY A 262 5.22 -2.29 17.51
C GLY A 262 4.83 -0.82 17.66
N ASP A 263 5.77 0.12 17.84
CA ASP A 263 5.50 1.57 17.74
C ASP A 263 5.60 2.10 16.30
N PHE A 264 6.15 1.28 15.40
CA PHE A 264 6.24 1.49 13.96
C PHE A 264 6.25 0.13 13.26
N GLU A 265 6.03 0.11 11.95
CA GLU A 265 6.15 -1.11 11.15
C GLU A 265 6.88 -0.86 9.83
N PHE A 266 7.51 -1.89 9.30
CA PHE A 266 8.00 -1.92 7.93
C PHE A 266 6.91 -2.44 7.00
N GLN A 267 6.75 -1.80 5.86
CA GLN A 267 5.83 -2.30 4.83
C GLN A 267 6.53 -2.57 3.52
N MET A 268 6.25 -3.74 2.94
CA MET A 268 6.85 -4.18 1.69
C MET A 268 5.82 -4.85 0.80
N LEU A 269 5.93 -4.61 -0.50
CA LEU A 269 5.10 -5.29 -1.49
C LEU A 269 5.35 -6.81 -1.52
N TYR A 270 4.28 -7.56 -1.74
CA TYR A 270 4.30 -8.99 -1.98
C TYR A 270 5.27 -9.35 -3.14
N GLY A 271 6.03 -10.43 -2.96
CA GLY A 271 7.02 -10.90 -3.93
C GLY A 271 8.35 -10.12 -4.01
N ILE A 272 8.48 -8.99 -3.29
CA ILE A 272 9.68 -8.15 -3.36
C ILE A 272 10.48 -8.22 -2.06
N ARG A 273 11.74 -8.67 -2.17
CA ARG A 273 12.66 -8.86 -1.03
C ARG A 273 12.04 -9.72 0.08
N SER A 274 11.37 -10.83 -0.27
CA SER A 274 10.70 -11.70 0.70
C SER A 274 11.63 -12.29 1.77
N GLU A 275 12.92 -12.43 1.49
CA GLU A 275 13.93 -12.79 2.49
C GLU A 275 14.14 -11.68 3.52
N GLU A 276 14.18 -10.42 3.10
CA GLU A 276 14.27 -9.28 4.01
C GLU A 276 13.00 -9.14 4.87
N GLN A 277 11.84 -9.39 4.28
CA GLN A 277 10.58 -9.41 5.03
C GLN A 277 10.62 -10.45 6.16
N ARG A 278 11.17 -11.65 5.88
CA ARG A 278 11.34 -12.72 6.88
C ARG A 278 12.39 -12.34 7.92
N ARG A 279 13.56 -11.86 7.49
CA ARG A 279 14.63 -11.40 8.39
C ARG A 279 14.12 -10.35 9.39
N LEU A 280 13.45 -9.30 8.90
CA LEU A 280 12.91 -8.26 9.77
C LEU A 280 11.88 -8.80 10.77
N ALA A 281 11.01 -9.73 10.35
CA ALA A 281 10.05 -10.36 11.24
C ALA A 281 10.73 -11.25 12.29
N GLU A 282 11.74 -12.02 11.91
CA GLU A 282 12.55 -12.89 12.79
C GLU A 282 13.37 -12.07 13.81
N ASP A 283 13.87 -10.90 13.39
CA ASP A 283 14.54 -9.91 14.26
C ASP A 283 13.56 -9.18 15.19
N GLY A 284 12.27 -9.43 15.01
CA GLY A 284 11.23 -8.93 15.89
C GLY A 284 10.67 -7.56 15.52
N HIS A 285 10.70 -7.20 14.24
CA HIS A 285 10.01 -6.02 13.76
C HIS A 285 8.59 -6.36 13.30
N ALA A 286 7.68 -5.41 13.50
CA ALA A 286 6.38 -5.46 12.85
C ALA A 286 6.58 -5.29 11.33
N VAL A 287 6.23 -6.31 10.56
CA VAL A 287 6.34 -6.31 9.09
C VAL A 287 4.97 -6.55 8.48
N ARG A 288 4.52 -5.63 7.62
CA ARG A 288 3.27 -5.77 6.85
C ARG A 288 3.56 -5.94 5.36
N VAL A 289 3.02 -6.99 4.78
CA VAL A 289 3.14 -7.28 3.35
C VAL A 289 1.93 -6.73 2.61
N TYR A 290 2.16 -5.86 1.61
CA TYR A 290 1.11 -5.32 0.75
C TYR A 290 0.80 -6.29 -0.40
N ILE A 291 -0.43 -6.80 -0.46
CA ILE A 291 -0.84 -7.89 -1.33
C ILE A 291 -1.93 -7.38 -2.29
N PRO A 292 -1.60 -7.16 -3.57
CA PRO A 292 -2.61 -6.86 -4.56
C PRO A 292 -3.31 -8.15 -5.03
N TYR A 293 -4.60 -8.07 -5.31
CA TYR A 293 -5.39 -9.11 -5.98
C TYR A 293 -6.49 -8.50 -6.86
N GLY A 294 -7.02 -9.26 -7.82
CA GLY A 294 -8.13 -8.83 -8.67
C GLY A 294 -7.80 -8.75 -10.16
N ASN A 295 -8.85 -8.62 -10.97
CA ASN A 295 -8.80 -8.76 -12.44
C ASN A 295 -8.08 -7.59 -13.16
N GLN A 296 -7.84 -6.47 -12.47
CA GLN A 296 -7.15 -5.30 -13.03
C GLN A 296 -5.64 -5.25 -12.74
N TRP A 297 -5.03 -6.40 -12.47
CA TRP A 297 -3.60 -6.53 -12.14
C TRP A 297 -2.61 -5.98 -13.18
N TYR A 298 -2.99 -5.90 -14.45
CA TYR A 298 -2.07 -5.53 -15.53
C TYR A 298 -1.49 -4.11 -15.38
N GLY A 299 -2.35 -3.12 -15.10
CA GLY A 299 -1.91 -1.73 -14.91
C GLY A 299 -1.00 -1.61 -13.68
N TYR A 300 -1.37 -2.28 -12.59
CA TYR A 300 -0.55 -2.38 -11.39
C TYR A 300 0.85 -2.96 -11.68
N LEU A 301 0.91 -4.13 -12.31
CA LEU A 301 2.17 -4.82 -12.63
C LEU A 301 3.08 -3.95 -13.50
N MET A 302 2.52 -3.30 -14.52
CA MET A 302 3.30 -2.45 -15.42
C MET A 302 3.88 -1.23 -14.71
N ARG A 303 3.16 -0.63 -13.76
CA ARG A 303 3.71 0.42 -12.87
C ARG A 303 4.87 -0.13 -12.03
N ARG A 304 4.72 -1.32 -11.43
CA ARG A 304 5.79 -1.98 -10.65
C ARG A 304 7.05 -2.29 -11.48
N LEU A 305 6.86 -2.74 -12.72
CA LEU A 305 7.97 -2.99 -13.66
C LEU A 305 8.70 -1.70 -14.04
N ALA A 306 7.97 -0.61 -14.25
CA ALA A 306 8.54 0.69 -14.60
C ALA A 306 9.42 1.31 -13.49
N GLU A 307 9.16 0.98 -12.22
CA GLU A 307 9.85 1.54 -11.05
C GLU A 307 11.27 0.96 -10.84
N ARG A 308 11.57 -0.27 -11.28
CA ARG A 308 12.92 -0.86 -11.16
C ARG A 308 13.34 -1.61 -12.42
N PRO A 309 14.30 -1.10 -13.22
CA PRO A 309 14.79 -1.78 -14.43
C PRO A 309 15.39 -3.16 -14.18
N ALA A 310 15.90 -3.43 -12.97
CA ALA A 310 16.38 -4.76 -12.59
C ALA A 310 15.26 -5.83 -12.58
N ASN A 311 14.03 -5.45 -12.21
CA ASN A 311 12.86 -6.34 -12.30
C ASN A 311 12.44 -6.55 -13.76
N LEU A 312 12.65 -5.55 -14.61
CA LEU A 312 12.50 -5.68 -16.07
C LEU A 312 13.46 -6.72 -16.64
N GLY A 313 14.70 -6.78 -16.15
CA GLY A 313 15.70 -7.75 -16.62
C GLY A 313 15.32 -9.21 -16.32
N PHE A 314 14.60 -9.45 -15.22
CA PHE A 314 14.03 -10.77 -14.90
C PHE A 314 12.80 -11.07 -15.77
N PHE A 315 11.88 -10.10 -15.91
CA PHE A 315 10.69 -10.23 -16.75
C PHE A 315 11.03 -10.43 -18.24
N LEU A 316 12.01 -9.67 -18.76
CA LEU A 316 12.51 -9.80 -20.13
C LEU A 316 13.30 -11.10 -20.34
N ARG A 317 13.99 -11.62 -19.32
CA ARG A 317 14.62 -12.95 -19.39
C ARG A 317 13.57 -14.05 -19.48
N ALA A 318 12.53 -14.00 -18.64
CA ALA A 318 11.41 -14.94 -18.71
C ALA A 318 10.65 -14.89 -20.05
N LEU A 319 10.70 -13.77 -20.78
CA LEU A 319 10.17 -13.63 -22.14
C LEU A 319 11.16 -14.03 -23.25
N ALA A 320 12.47 -14.00 -22.98
CA ALA A 320 13.54 -14.29 -23.94
C ALA A 320 14.06 -15.73 -23.88
N GLU A 321 13.83 -16.43 -22.76
CA GLU A 321 13.81 -17.88 -22.67
C GLU A 321 12.60 -18.38 -23.47
N ARG A 322 12.79 -18.41 -24.79
CA ARG A 322 11.89 -18.95 -25.81
C ARG A 322 11.65 -20.44 -25.63
#